data_AF-A0A1B6KP96-F1
#
_entry.id   AF-A0A1B6KP96-F1
#
_cell.length_a   1.000
_cell.length_b   1.000
_cell.length_c   1.000
_cell.angle_alpha   90.00
_cell.angle_beta   90.00
_cell.angle_gamma   90.00
#
_symmetry.space_group_name_H-M   'P 1'
#
loop_
_entity.id
_entity.type
_entity.pdbx_description
1 polymer ?
#
loop_
_entity_poly.entity_id
_entity_poly.type
_entity_poly.pdbx_seq_one_letter_code
_entity_poly.pdbx_strand_id
1 'polypeptide(L)'
;LGMRLLQKLDLPEYKLTAYFVGYEDASEIPPNDKDRTEWTLSRKAIIELIHNWGSESNPDLKYNDGSEQSSGFGHIGLNVPDVDAACARFEKFNVSFKKRPDDGRTKGVAFIHDPDGNEIEILNARGMAEALY
;
A
#
# COMPACT_ATOMS: atom_id res chain seq x y z
N LEU A 1 -2.57 6.54 -3.56
CA LEU A 1 -3.60 5.65 -2.94
C LEU A 1 -4.59 6.39 -2.06
N GLY A 2 -4.26 7.57 -1.51
CA GLY A 2 -5.19 8.32 -0.66
C GLY A 2 -5.11 7.96 0.83
N MET A 3 -4.15 7.09 1.20
CA MET A 3 -3.75 6.89 2.58
C MET A 3 -3.12 8.16 3.14
N ARG A 4 -3.21 8.30 4.46
CA ARG A 4 -2.67 9.40 5.25
C ARG A 4 -1.46 8.92 6.05
N LEU A 5 -0.46 9.76 6.19
CA LEU A 5 0.63 9.56 7.16
C LEU A 5 0.09 9.74 8.58
N LEU A 6 -0.03 8.63 9.30
CA LEU A 6 -0.56 8.58 10.66
C LEU A 6 0.52 8.86 11.68
N GLN A 7 1.73 8.32 11.51
CA GLN A 7 2.87 8.62 12.38
C GLN A 7 4.20 8.46 11.65
N LYS A 8 5.21 9.25 12.04
CA LYS A 8 6.60 9.09 11.60
C LYS A 8 7.48 8.95 12.84
N LEU A 9 8.23 7.86 12.92
CA LEU A 9 9.19 7.61 14.00
C LEU A 9 10.60 7.53 13.43
N ASP A 10 11.44 8.50 13.78
CA ASP A 10 12.87 8.42 13.50
C ASP A 10 13.55 7.66 14.64
N LEU A 11 14.30 6.61 14.31
CA LEU A 11 15.01 5.76 15.27
C LEU A 11 16.52 5.79 14.95
N PRO A 12 17.24 6.84 15.39
CA PRO A 12 18.64 7.07 15.00
C PRO A 12 19.59 5.95 15.40
N GLU A 13 19.32 5.27 16.52
CA GLU A 13 20.12 4.13 17.00
C GLU A 13 20.17 2.99 15.97
N TYR A 14 19.07 2.79 15.23
CA TYR A 14 18.96 1.76 14.19
C TYR A 14 19.14 2.32 12.78
N LYS A 15 19.41 3.62 12.64
CA LYS A 15 19.49 4.33 11.34
C LYS A 15 18.28 4.03 10.44
N LEU A 16 17.09 4.11 11.02
CA LEU A 16 15.85 3.85 10.30
C LEU A 16 14.76 4.86 10.65
N THR A 17 13.83 5.06 9.72
CA THR A 17 12.59 5.77 9.95
C THR A 17 11.41 4.85 9.63
N ALA A 18 10.44 4.75 10.53
CA ALA A 18 9.18 4.05 10.31
C ALA A 18 8.08 5.07 9.97
N TYR A 19 7.40 4.85 8.85
CA TYR A 19 6.24 5.64 8.41
C TYR A 19 4.98 4.77 8.49
N PHE A 20 4.06 5.14 9.36
CA PHE A 20 2.78 4.46 9.49
C PHE A 20 1.74 5.18 8.64
N VAL A 21 1.15 4.47 7.67
CA VAL A 21 0.12 5.01 6.78
C VAL A 21 -1.17 4.20 6.86
N GLY A 22 -2.31 4.86 6.69
CA GLY A 22 -3.62 4.21 6.73
C GLY A 22 -4.76 5.13 6.26
N TYR A 23 -5.99 4.62 6.23
CA TYR A 23 -7.17 5.38 5.86
C TYR A 23 -7.92 5.87 7.10
N GLU A 24 -7.49 7.01 7.64
CA GLU A 24 -8.08 7.64 8.82
C GLU A 24 -8.36 9.14 8.57
N ASP A 25 -9.26 9.71 9.36
CA ASP A 25 -9.56 11.14 9.32
C ASP A 25 -8.40 11.96 9.92
N ALA A 26 -8.13 13.14 9.35
CA ALA A 26 -7.12 14.07 9.87
C ALA A 26 -7.40 14.50 11.31
N SER A 27 -8.67 14.74 11.58
CA SER A 27 -9.17 15.35 12.81
C SER A 27 -9.09 14.41 14.01
N GLU A 28 -8.96 13.11 13.76
CA GLU A 28 -8.83 12.08 14.79
C GLU A 28 -7.37 11.85 15.21
N ILE A 29 -6.39 12.36 14.44
CA ILE A 29 -4.97 12.19 14.75
C ILE A 29 -4.60 13.10 15.93
N PRO A 30 -4.13 12.54 17.06
CA PRO A 30 -3.70 13.35 18.19
C PRO A 30 -2.49 14.24 17.81
N PRO A 31 -2.41 15.48 18.32
CA PRO A 31 -1.36 16.42 17.93
C PRO A 31 -0.01 16.18 18.63
N ASN A 32 0.01 15.45 19.76
CA ASN A 32 1.24 15.17 20.49
C ASN A 32 1.77 13.76 20.18
N ASP A 33 3.08 13.60 20.18
CA ASP A 33 3.72 12.38 19.66
C ASP A 33 3.39 11.11 20.45
N LYS A 34 3.23 11.22 21.77
CA LYS A 34 2.94 10.07 22.63
C LYS A 34 1.55 9.51 22.33
N ASP A 35 0.53 10.35 22.43
CA ASP A 35 -0.86 9.95 22.22
C ASP A 35 -1.07 9.56 20.75
N ARG A 36 -0.40 10.25 19.82
CA ARG A 36 -0.42 9.92 18.39
C ARG A 36 0.16 8.54 18.10
N THR A 37 1.23 8.16 18.79
CA THR A 37 1.84 6.83 18.65
C THR A 37 0.92 5.74 19.16
N GLU A 38 0.39 5.90 20.39
CA GLU A 38 -0.57 4.94 20.95
C GLU A 38 -1.81 4.80 20.06
N TRP A 39 -2.37 5.93 19.62
CA TRP A 39 -3.50 5.96 18.72
C TRP A 39 -3.20 5.26 17.40
N THR A 40 -2.07 5.58 16.75
CA THR A 40 -1.68 5.00 15.45
C THR A 40 -1.50 3.49 15.54
N LEU A 41 -0.77 3.01 16.55
CA LEU A 41 -0.50 1.59 16.73
C LEU A 41 -1.74 0.78 17.18
N SER A 42 -2.82 1.46 17.57
CA SER A 42 -4.12 0.83 17.84
C SER A 42 -5.05 0.74 16.63
N ARG A 43 -4.68 1.36 15.49
CA ARG A 43 -5.52 1.37 14.28
C ARG A 43 -5.47 0.01 13.57
N LYS A 44 -6.57 -0.35 12.92
CA LYS A 44 -6.64 -1.54 12.08
C LYS A 44 -6.07 -1.24 10.69
N ALA A 45 -5.48 -2.25 10.06
CA ALA A 45 -5.06 -2.21 8.66
C ALA A 45 -4.16 -1.00 8.30
N ILE A 46 -3.22 -0.68 9.19
CA ILE A 46 -2.12 0.25 8.90
C ILE A 46 -1.00 -0.48 8.15
N ILE A 47 -0.25 0.28 7.35
CA ILE A 47 0.97 -0.18 6.71
C ILE A 47 2.13 0.57 7.36
N GLU A 48 3.11 -0.18 7.86
CA GLU A 48 4.39 0.35 8.30
C GLU A 48 5.39 0.25 7.15
N LEU A 49 5.86 1.41 6.67
CA LEU A 49 6.92 1.51 5.67
C LEU A 49 8.24 1.82 6.38
N ILE A 50 9.21 0.92 6.25
CA ILE A 50 10.52 1.07 6.87
C ILE A 50 11.51 1.63 5.87
N HIS A 51 12.02 2.82 6.17
CA HIS A 51 13.14 3.42 5.46
C HIS A 51 14.43 3.18 6.22
N ASN A 52 15.30 2.32 5.67
CA ASN A 52 16.67 2.16 6.15
C ASN A 52 17.53 3.29 5.57
N TRP A 53 18.14 4.11 6.42
CA TRP A 53 18.79 5.34 5.96
C TRP A 53 19.94 5.05 4.98
N GLY A 54 19.92 5.74 3.84
CA GLY A 54 20.90 5.59 2.77
C GLY A 54 20.51 4.59 1.68
N SER A 55 19.40 3.85 1.84
CA SER A 55 18.88 2.94 0.81
C SER A 55 18.61 3.64 -0.52
N GLU A 56 18.11 4.88 -0.46
CA GLU A 56 17.77 5.72 -1.60
C GLU A 56 18.98 6.12 -2.46
N SER A 57 20.19 6.01 -1.90
CA SER A 57 21.45 6.34 -2.59
C SER A 57 22.24 5.09 -2.98
N ASN A 58 21.74 3.88 -2.70
CA ASN A 58 22.39 2.63 -3.03
C ASN A 58 21.76 1.99 -4.28
N PRO A 59 22.37 2.13 -5.47
CA PRO A 59 21.80 1.60 -6.72
C PRO A 59 21.79 0.06 -6.79
N ASP A 60 22.59 -0.61 -5.95
CA ASP A 60 22.66 -2.08 -5.91
C ASP A 60 21.62 -2.69 -4.97
N LEU A 61 20.99 -1.87 -4.13
CA LEU A 61 19.96 -2.33 -3.21
C LEU A 61 18.62 -2.48 -3.94
N LYS A 62 18.07 -3.68 -3.90
CA LYS A 62 16.70 -3.98 -4.31
C LYS A 62 15.99 -4.73 -3.20
N TYR A 63 14.83 -4.24 -2.81
CA TYR A 63 13.93 -5.00 -1.96
C TYR A 63 13.27 -6.10 -2.79
N ASN A 64 13.05 -7.25 -2.18
CA ASN A 64 12.36 -8.37 -2.82
C ASN A 64 10.85 -8.15 -2.65
N ASP A 65 10.17 -7.88 -3.75
CA ASP A 65 8.71 -7.70 -3.82
C ASP A 65 7.92 -9.03 -3.72
N GLY A 66 8.62 -10.16 -3.66
CA GLY A 66 8.06 -11.50 -3.57
C GLY A 66 7.71 -12.13 -4.92
N SER A 67 7.85 -11.41 -6.04
CA SER A 67 7.46 -11.89 -7.37
C SER A 67 8.35 -13.02 -7.92
N GLU A 68 9.62 -13.08 -7.51
CA GLU A 68 10.60 -14.08 -7.98
C GLU A 68 10.61 -15.39 -7.16
N GLN A 69 10.05 -15.39 -5.95
CA GLN A 69 10.00 -16.57 -5.08
C GLN A 69 8.55 -17.02 -4.90
N SER A 70 8.20 -18.19 -5.45
CA SER A 70 6.84 -18.75 -5.47
C SER A 70 6.22 -19.04 -4.08
N SER A 71 6.85 -18.66 -2.98
CA SER A 71 6.41 -18.95 -1.61
C SER A 71 6.74 -17.82 -0.61
N GLY A 72 6.53 -16.57 -1.00
CA GLY A 72 6.77 -15.37 -0.19
C GLY A 72 5.54 -14.49 0.04
N PHE A 73 5.78 -13.22 0.41
CA PHE A 73 4.75 -12.16 0.36
C PHE A 73 4.20 -12.03 -1.07
N GLY A 74 2.90 -11.78 -1.21
CA GLY A 74 2.25 -11.64 -2.51
C GLY A 74 1.90 -10.19 -2.83
N HIS A 75 0.99 -9.61 -2.06
CA HIS A 75 0.49 -8.25 -2.24
C HIS A 75 -0.31 -7.79 -1.02
N ILE A 76 -0.58 -6.48 -0.97
CA ILE A 76 -1.70 -5.94 -0.19
C ILE A 76 -2.93 -5.75 -1.09
N GLY A 77 -4.12 -5.67 -0.51
CA GLY A 77 -5.37 -5.49 -1.26
C GLY A 77 -6.15 -4.26 -0.81
N LEU A 78 -6.69 -3.51 -1.77
CA LEU A 78 -7.53 -2.34 -1.54
C LEU A 78 -8.92 -2.57 -2.14
N ASN A 79 -9.92 -2.57 -1.27
CA ASN A 79 -11.32 -2.56 -1.68
C ASN A 79 -11.74 -1.14 -2.09
N VAL A 80 -12.23 -0.98 -3.30
CA VAL A 80 -12.70 0.30 -3.87
C VAL A 80 -14.15 0.18 -4.34
N PRO A 81 -14.91 1.29 -4.36
CA PRO A 81 -16.30 1.27 -4.81
C PRO A 81 -16.43 0.97 -6.31
N ASP A 82 -15.45 1.39 -7.12
CA ASP A 82 -15.43 1.23 -8.57
C ASP A 82 -13.98 1.02 -9.03
N VAL A 83 -13.70 -0.18 -9.57
CA VAL A 83 -12.35 -0.58 -9.98
C VAL A 83 -11.93 0.15 -11.26
N ASP A 84 -12.85 0.37 -12.21
CA ASP A 84 -12.55 1.03 -13.48
C ASP A 84 -12.27 2.51 -13.27
N ALA A 85 -13.07 3.19 -12.45
CA ALA A 85 -12.85 4.58 -12.09
C ALA A 85 -11.53 4.78 -11.32
N ALA A 86 -11.20 3.85 -10.41
CA ALA A 86 -9.91 3.86 -9.72
C ALA A 86 -8.74 3.68 -10.70
N CYS A 87 -8.84 2.72 -11.62
CA CYS A 87 -7.81 2.47 -12.65
C CYS A 87 -7.64 3.66 -13.60
N ALA A 88 -8.73 4.26 -14.07
CA ALA A 88 -8.67 5.46 -14.90
C ALA A 88 -7.98 6.64 -14.17
N ARG A 89 -8.18 6.76 -12.85
CA ARG A 89 -7.42 7.74 -12.04
C ARG A 89 -5.94 7.36 -11.96
N PHE A 90 -5.61 6.10 -11.74
CA PHE A 90 -4.22 5.63 -11.67
C PHE A 90 -3.45 5.86 -12.98
N GLU A 91 -4.09 5.64 -14.13
CA GLU A 91 -3.54 5.96 -15.45
C GLU A 91 -3.20 7.44 -15.60
N LYS A 92 -4.09 8.33 -15.17
CA LYS A 92 -3.85 9.80 -15.20
C LYS A 92 -2.62 10.22 -14.40
N PHE A 93 -2.22 9.42 -13.41
CA PHE A 93 -1.03 9.64 -12.59
C PHE A 93 0.16 8.74 -12.99
N ASN A 94 0.10 8.08 -14.16
CA ASN A 94 1.15 7.20 -14.68
C ASN A 94 1.57 6.08 -13.71
N VAL A 95 0.61 5.51 -12.97
CA VAL A 95 0.86 4.36 -12.10
C VAL A 95 1.15 3.12 -12.95
N SER A 96 2.12 2.32 -12.53
CA SER A 96 2.48 1.05 -13.19
C SER A 96 1.43 -0.03 -12.90
N PHE A 97 1.02 -0.77 -13.94
CA PHE A 97 0.08 -1.88 -13.83
C PHE A 97 0.79 -3.21 -14.11
N LYS A 98 0.55 -4.20 -13.25
CA LYS A 98 0.83 -5.62 -13.56
C LYS A 98 -0.30 -6.21 -14.39
N LYS A 99 -1.54 -5.85 -14.06
CA LYS A 99 -2.76 -6.40 -14.66
C LYS A 99 -3.87 -5.35 -14.65
N ARG A 100 -4.56 -5.15 -15.77
CA ARG A 100 -5.75 -4.28 -15.87
C ARG A 100 -7.03 -5.03 -15.49
N PRO A 101 -8.13 -4.31 -15.14
CA PRO A 101 -9.40 -4.94 -14.76
C PRO A 101 -9.95 -5.93 -15.79
N ASP A 102 -9.71 -5.63 -17.06
CA ASP A 102 -10.15 -6.42 -18.22
C ASP A 102 -9.12 -7.44 -18.70
N ASP A 103 -7.97 -7.57 -18.06
CA ASP A 103 -6.95 -8.52 -18.49
C ASP A 103 -7.23 -9.93 -17.95
N GLY A 104 -6.97 -10.96 -18.77
CA GLY A 104 -7.04 -12.36 -18.35
C GLY A 104 -8.45 -12.90 -18.11
N ARG A 105 -8.54 -14.01 -17.36
CA ARG A 105 -9.80 -14.73 -17.11
C ARG A 105 -10.65 -14.09 -16.01
N THR A 106 -10.02 -13.61 -14.94
CA THR A 106 -10.71 -12.96 -13.82
C THR A 106 -10.90 -11.49 -14.13
N LYS A 107 -12.12 -11.09 -14.46
CA LYS A 107 -12.49 -9.70 -14.74
C LYS A 107 -12.81 -8.94 -13.45
N GLY A 108 -12.70 -7.61 -13.47
CA GLY A 108 -13.09 -6.75 -12.35
C GLY A 108 -12.05 -6.65 -11.23
N VAL A 109 -10.81 -7.09 -11.47
CA VAL A 109 -9.67 -6.98 -10.55
C VAL A 109 -8.44 -6.51 -11.30
N ALA A 110 -7.75 -5.52 -10.74
CA ALA A 110 -6.49 -5.00 -11.24
C ALA A 110 -5.36 -5.16 -10.23
N PHE A 111 -4.12 -5.14 -10.72
CA PHE A 111 -2.91 -5.10 -9.91
C PHE A 111 -2.02 -3.94 -10.39
N ILE A 112 -1.63 -3.09 -9.45
CA ILE A 112 -0.66 -2.00 -9.67
C ILE A 112 0.62 -2.25 -8.88
N HIS A 113 1.69 -1.54 -9.23
CA HIS A 113 2.94 -1.54 -8.46
C HIS A 113 3.10 -0.24 -7.68
N ASP A 114 3.67 -0.34 -6.49
CA ASP A 114 4.24 0.81 -5.77
C ASP A 114 5.66 1.15 -6.31
N PRO A 115 6.34 2.19 -5.80
CA PRO A 115 7.67 2.57 -6.25
C PRO A 115 8.77 1.51 -6.02
N ASP A 116 8.60 0.62 -5.05
CA ASP A 116 9.53 -0.47 -4.74
C ASP A 116 9.22 -1.75 -5.53
N GLY A 117 8.11 -1.75 -6.29
CA GLY A 117 7.66 -2.88 -7.11
C GLY A 117 6.64 -3.78 -6.42
N ASN A 118 6.26 -3.51 -5.18
CA ASN A 118 5.27 -4.33 -4.47
C ASN A 118 3.92 -4.26 -5.17
N GLU A 119 3.27 -5.41 -5.25
CA GLU A 119 1.94 -5.52 -5.85
C GLU A 119 0.84 -5.05 -4.91
N ILE A 120 -0.12 -4.33 -5.47
CA ILE A 120 -1.32 -3.85 -4.79
C ILE A 120 -2.53 -4.27 -5.62
N GLU A 121 -3.35 -5.16 -5.06
CA GLU A 121 -4.62 -5.58 -5.65
C GLU A 121 -5.67 -4.48 -5.48
N ILE A 122 -6.39 -4.19 -6.56
CA ILE A 122 -7.53 -3.27 -6.59
C ILE A 122 -8.77 -4.09 -6.93
N LEU A 123 -9.70 -4.16 -5.99
CA LEU A 123 -10.88 -5.04 -6.08
C LEU A 123 -12.14 -4.33 -5.58
N ASN A 124 -13.29 -4.88 -5.96
CA ASN A 124 -14.57 -4.51 -5.38
C ASN A 124 -15.20 -5.74 -4.71
N ALA A 125 -15.41 -5.68 -3.39
CA ALA A 125 -15.87 -6.81 -2.61
C ALA A 125 -17.23 -7.35 -3.08
N ARG A 126 -18.13 -6.48 -3.52
CA ARG A 126 -19.45 -6.88 -4.05
C ARG A 126 -19.29 -7.63 -5.38
N GLY A 127 -18.54 -7.07 -6.32
CA GLY A 127 -18.27 -7.72 -7.61
C GLY A 127 -17.54 -9.06 -7.45
N MET A 128 -16.62 -9.15 -6.49
CA MET A 128 -15.95 -10.42 -6.17
C MET A 128 -16.92 -11.46 -5.60
N ALA A 129 -17.83 -11.06 -4.71
CA ALA A 129 -18.83 -11.96 -4.16
C ALA A 129 -19.78 -12.51 -5.24
N GLU A 130 -20.25 -11.64 -6.15
CA GLU A 130 -21.12 -12.02 -7.29
C GLU A 130 -20.42 -12.94 -8.31
N ALA A 131 -19.09 -12.89 -8.40
CA ALA A 131 -18.32 -13.76 -9.30
C ALA A 131 -17.99 -15.15 -8.70
N LEU A 132 -17.97 -15.27 -7.37
CA LEU A 132 -17.54 -16.47 -6.66
C LEU A 132 -18.68 -17.39 -6.22
N TYR A 133 -19.90 -16.86 -6.11
CA TYR A 133 -21.09 -17.55 -5.60
C TYR A 133 -22.30 -17.28 -6.51
#